data_AF-A0A0W0Y0C0-F1
#
_entry.id   AF-A0A0W0Y0C0-F1
#
_cell.length_a   1.000
_cell.length_b   1.000
_cell.length_c   1.000
_cell.angle_alpha   90.00
_cell.angle_beta   90.00
_cell.angle_gamma   90.00
#
_symmetry.space_group_name_H-M   'P 1'
#
loop_
_entity.id
_entity.type
_entity.pdbx_description
1 polymer ?
#
loop_
_entity_poly.entity_id
_entity_poly.type
_entity_poly.pdbx_seq_one_letter_code
_entity_poly.pdbx_strand_id
1 'polypeptide(L)'
;MFNFFKAFSTQQSPRLTAFPASQVRSICGLNTSEHLITRQLGFLFSQKHSNNGHLLQINLHNHHVEAVHKKNKDEEKEQELITQVTDSVERMVTKHPNSLFIGVTPTQKMSKGAGLYPGHGFSFLTDTKGKIQGHVSKRPDTLSIVGKRNAYRDAQFEGKSTSQMLDEQMYVYNSTFSRLTYDIGKWRERSLNLEGSYPLLIVQLPLGPGVKVSSNDYLAREKELIEHKRPYHLFPERKPDGSVQRPNNCLTAVAQVVLGYEYYSTLCDSMYCQQALVELVKRVIENPDNFLEQTRKLNLLEGVEDCPLKTEDYLGTFLC
;
A
#
# COMPACT_ATOMS: atom_id res chain seq x y z
N MET A 1 -37.32 57.30 15.90
CA MET A 1 -37.56 55.89 15.56
C MET A 1 -37.19 55.04 16.77
N PHE A 2 -37.94 53.96 16.98
CA PHE A 2 -38.08 53.15 18.18
C PHE A 2 -36.75 52.63 18.78
N ASN A 3 -36.46 52.75 20.09
CA ASN A 3 -37.02 52.10 21.29
C ASN A 3 -36.46 50.68 21.58
N PHE A 4 -36.03 50.49 22.84
CA PHE A 4 -35.77 49.24 23.59
C PHE A 4 -34.49 48.42 23.37
N PHE A 5 -33.57 48.52 24.33
CA PHE A 5 -32.75 47.40 24.80
C PHE A 5 -32.92 47.21 26.30
N LYS A 6 -33.71 46.21 26.69
CA LYS A 6 -33.62 45.48 27.95
C LYS A 6 -34.45 44.21 27.84
N ALA A 7 -33.79 43.06 27.89
CA ALA A 7 -34.12 41.96 28.80
C ALA A 7 -33.32 40.71 28.44
N PHE A 8 -32.69 40.16 29.48
CA PHE A 8 -32.26 38.77 29.55
C PHE A 8 -33.44 37.82 29.30
N SER A 9 -33.25 36.78 28.51
CA SER A 9 -33.85 35.48 28.81
C SER A 9 -32.90 34.35 28.41
N THR A 10 -32.49 33.61 29.42
CA THR A 10 -31.94 32.26 29.34
C THR A 10 -32.79 31.36 28.45
N GLN A 11 -32.17 30.74 27.45
CA GLN A 11 -32.61 29.43 26.96
C GLN A 11 -31.41 28.49 26.82
N GLN A 12 -31.71 27.26 27.19
CA GLN A 12 -30.81 26.16 27.49
C GLN A 12 -30.07 25.67 26.23
N SER A 13 -28.84 25.20 26.50
CA SER A 13 -28.01 24.27 25.74
C SER A 13 -28.73 23.37 24.70
N PRO A 14 -28.02 22.99 23.62
CA PRO A 14 -27.55 21.61 23.68
C PRO A 14 -26.03 21.54 23.58
N ARG A 15 -25.50 20.83 24.57
CA ARG A 15 -24.16 20.28 24.66
C ARG A 15 -23.64 19.95 23.28
N LEU A 16 -22.55 20.61 22.89
CA LEU A 16 -21.50 19.96 22.11
C LEU A 16 -21.15 18.70 22.90
N THR A 17 -21.76 17.58 22.54
CA THR A 17 -21.26 16.28 22.93
C THR A 17 -19.91 16.18 22.26
N ALA A 18 -18.87 16.53 23.02
CA ALA A 18 -17.56 15.96 22.85
C ALA A 18 -17.79 14.46 22.68
N PHE A 19 -17.67 13.98 21.45
CA PHE A 19 -17.59 12.55 21.21
C PHE A 19 -16.38 12.11 22.03
N PRO A 20 -16.54 11.28 23.07
CA PRO A 20 -15.38 10.69 23.68
C PRO A 20 -14.69 9.95 22.54
N ALA A 21 -13.40 10.22 22.33
CA ALA A 21 -12.52 9.31 21.63
C ALA A 21 -12.53 8.02 22.45
N SER A 22 -13.54 7.18 22.23
CA SER A 22 -13.47 5.80 22.63
C SER A 22 -12.34 5.24 21.80
N GLN A 23 -11.21 4.99 22.46
CA GLN A 23 -10.50 3.76 22.19
C GLN A 23 -11.57 2.66 22.25
N VAL A 24 -12.15 2.31 21.10
CA VAL A 24 -12.97 1.12 20.97
C VAL A 24 -12.00 -0.03 21.15
N ARG A 25 -11.74 -0.39 22.41
CA ARG A 25 -11.36 -1.74 22.77
C ARG A 25 -12.53 -2.61 22.35
N SER A 26 -12.31 -3.40 21.31
CA SER A 26 -13.03 -4.62 20.96
C SER A 26 -14.55 -4.53 20.89
N ILE A 27 -15.10 -4.52 19.67
CA ILE A 27 -16.34 -5.26 19.40
C ILE A 27 -16.21 -5.91 18.01
N CYS A 28 -15.93 -7.20 18.00
CA CYS A 28 -16.66 -8.23 17.27
C CYS A 28 -15.95 -9.56 17.52
N GLY A 29 -16.47 -10.32 18.48
CA GLY A 29 -15.89 -11.57 18.94
C GLY A 29 -15.58 -12.52 17.78
N LEU A 30 -14.38 -13.08 17.81
CA LEU A 30 -13.98 -14.28 17.11
C LEU A 30 -12.67 -14.73 17.77
N ASN A 31 -12.53 -16.04 17.95
CA ASN A 31 -11.24 -16.72 18.01
C ASN A 31 -10.50 -16.54 16.66
N THR A 32 -10.26 -15.30 16.23
CA THR A 32 -9.22 -15.01 15.25
C THR A 32 -7.92 -15.24 15.99
N SER A 33 -7.03 -16.08 15.48
CA SER A 33 -5.68 -16.25 16.02
C SER A 33 -5.12 -14.87 16.36
N GLU A 34 -5.00 -14.55 17.66
CA GLU A 34 -4.57 -13.27 18.23
C GLU A 34 -3.10 -12.93 17.86
N HIS A 35 -2.54 -13.62 16.87
CA HIS A 35 -1.13 -13.74 16.56
C HIS A 35 -0.67 -12.86 15.38
N LEU A 36 -1.57 -12.15 14.70
CA LEU A 36 -1.27 -11.47 13.42
C LEU A 36 -1.66 -9.99 13.36
N ILE A 37 -2.79 -9.58 13.94
CA ILE A 37 -3.23 -8.18 13.85
C ILE A 37 -2.70 -7.42 15.05
N THR A 38 -1.83 -6.44 14.80
CA THR A 38 -1.30 -5.60 15.87
C THR A 38 -2.07 -4.29 16.05
N ARG A 39 -2.56 -3.68 14.97
CA ARG A 39 -3.32 -2.41 15.04
C ARG A 39 -4.34 -2.31 13.90
N GLN A 40 -5.52 -1.79 14.21
CA GLN A 40 -6.58 -1.45 13.27
C GLN A 40 -7.12 -0.07 13.61
N LEU A 41 -7.08 0.85 12.64
CA LEU A 41 -7.60 2.21 12.79
C LEU A 41 -8.69 2.46 11.75
N GLY A 42 -9.90 2.77 12.23
CA GLY A 42 -10.99 3.22 11.35
C GLY A 42 -10.79 4.68 10.95
N PHE A 43 -11.20 5.02 9.73
CA PHE A 43 -11.23 6.41 9.27
C PHE A 43 -12.49 6.74 8.47
N LEU A 44 -12.94 7.99 8.61
CA LEU A 44 -14.03 8.57 7.83
C LEU A 44 -13.45 9.16 6.55
N PHE A 45 -13.98 8.74 5.40
CA PHE A 45 -13.49 9.16 4.09
C PHE A 45 -14.55 9.88 3.24
N SER A 46 -15.79 9.97 3.74
CA SER A 46 -16.86 10.81 3.18
C SER A 46 -17.69 11.40 4.32
N GLN A 47 -18.14 12.65 4.17
CA GLN A 47 -19.02 13.31 5.12
C GLN A 47 -20.49 12.90 4.95
N LYS A 48 -20.82 12.25 3.83
CA LYS A 48 -22.20 11.92 3.43
C LYS A 48 -22.60 10.49 3.78
N HIS A 49 -21.67 9.68 4.29
CA HIS A 49 -21.87 8.26 4.52
C HIS A 49 -21.30 7.78 5.86
N SER A 50 -21.96 6.77 6.43
CA SER A 50 -21.60 6.15 7.71
C SER A 50 -20.55 5.04 7.59
N ASN A 51 -20.13 4.69 6.37
CA ASN A 51 -19.16 3.62 6.15
C ASN A 51 -17.74 4.11 6.41
N ASN A 52 -16.99 3.35 7.22
CA ASN A 52 -15.61 3.66 7.57
C ASN A 52 -14.64 2.82 6.73
N GLY A 53 -13.53 3.44 6.36
CA GLY A 53 -12.35 2.73 5.86
C GLY A 53 -11.53 2.23 7.03
N HIS A 54 -10.66 1.26 6.79
CA HIS A 54 -9.78 0.71 7.82
C HIS A 54 -8.33 0.68 7.34
N LEU A 55 -7.42 1.18 8.17
CA LEU A 55 -5.98 1.00 8.04
C LEU A 55 -5.54 -0.10 9.00
N LEU A 56 -5.02 -1.19 8.44
CA LEU A 56 -4.60 -2.38 9.15
C LEU A 56 -3.07 -2.47 9.13
N GLN A 57 -2.48 -2.68 10.30
CA GLN A 57 -1.08 -3.03 10.46
C GLN A 57 -0.99 -4.43 11.08
N ILE A 58 -0.52 -5.36 10.26
CA ILE A 58 -0.43 -6.79 10.57
C ILE A 58 1.06 -7.11 10.77
N ASN A 59 1.42 -7.69 11.90
CA ASN A 59 2.80 -8.12 12.19
C ASN A 59 2.80 -9.61 12.58
N LEU A 60 3.88 -10.32 12.27
CA LEU A 60 4.11 -11.62 12.89
C LEU A 60 4.53 -11.40 14.35
N HIS A 61 3.92 -12.14 15.28
CA HIS A 61 4.28 -12.08 16.69
C HIS A 61 5.68 -12.68 16.96
N ASN A 62 6.49 -12.05 17.82
CA ASN A 62 7.88 -12.46 18.10
C ASN A 62 8.04 -13.92 18.55
N HIS A 63 7.09 -14.47 19.33
CA HIS A 63 7.08 -15.89 19.72
C HIS A 63 6.97 -16.86 18.54
N HIS A 64 6.32 -16.47 17.43
CA HIS A 64 6.33 -17.26 16.20
C HIS A 64 7.69 -17.20 15.49
N VAL A 65 8.38 -16.07 15.56
CA VAL A 65 9.72 -15.90 14.99
C VAL A 65 10.73 -16.78 15.75
N GLU A 66 10.70 -16.75 17.08
CA GLU A 66 11.58 -17.54 17.95
C GLU A 66 11.34 -19.06 17.86
N ALA A 67 10.09 -19.49 17.72
CA ALA A 67 9.74 -20.90 17.58
C ALA A 67 10.24 -21.52 16.26
N VAL A 68 10.27 -20.73 15.18
CA VAL A 68 10.79 -21.15 13.87
C VAL A 68 12.33 -21.20 13.90
N HIS A 69 12.99 -20.23 14.53
CA HIS A 69 14.47 -20.20 14.62
C HIS A 69 15.06 -21.31 15.50
N LYS A 70 14.24 -21.96 16.36
CA LYS A 70 14.67 -23.05 17.25
C LYS A 70 14.45 -24.47 16.70
N LYS A 71 13.78 -24.65 15.55
CA LYS A 71 13.50 -25.99 15.00
C LYS A 71 14.29 -26.26 13.72
N ASN A 72 14.95 -27.42 13.67
CA ASN A 72 15.38 -28.02 12.42
C ASN A 72 14.20 -28.14 11.46
N LYS A 73 14.47 -27.73 10.21
CA LYS A 73 13.64 -27.82 9.00
C LYS A 73 12.68 -29.01 8.99
N ASP A 74 11.42 -28.74 9.31
CA ASP A 74 10.32 -29.67 9.11
C ASP A 74 9.38 -28.99 8.12
N GLU A 75 9.58 -29.25 6.82
CA GLU A 75 8.94 -28.52 5.71
C GLU A 75 7.40 -28.57 5.80
N GLU A 76 6.85 -29.68 6.31
CA GLU A 76 5.41 -29.84 6.53
C GLU A 76 4.88 -28.85 7.57
N LYS A 77 5.59 -28.65 8.69
CA LYS A 77 5.19 -27.69 9.73
C LYS A 77 5.32 -26.25 9.25
N GLU A 78 6.33 -25.96 8.43
CA GLU A 78 6.47 -24.64 7.83
C GLU A 78 5.32 -24.33 6.87
N GLN A 79 4.96 -25.28 6.02
CA GLN A 79 3.84 -25.15 5.08
C GLN A 79 2.49 -25.01 5.81
N GLU A 80 2.28 -25.75 6.89
CA GLU A 80 1.09 -25.62 7.74
C GLU A 80 1.00 -24.21 8.34
N LEU A 81 2.09 -23.67 8.86
CA LEU A 81 2.12 -22.31 9.42
C LEU A 81 1.90 -21.24 8.34
N ILE A 82 2.44 -21.39 7.13
CA ILE A 82 2.15 -20.48 6.00
C ILE A 82 0.65 -20.48 5.70
N THR A 83 0.04 -21.66 5.67
CA THR A 83 -1.40 -21.83 5.41
C THR A 83 -2.21 -21.14 6.49
N GLN A 84 -1.90 -21.36 7.78
CA GLN A 84 -2.61 -20.73 8.90
C GLN A 84 -2.54 -19.19 8.87
N VAL A 85 -1.38 -18.61 8.53
CA VAL A 85 -1.22 -17.15 8.41
C VAL A 85 -2.03 -16.62 7.24
N THR A 86 -1.96 -17.30 6.10
CA THR A 86 -2.69 -16.92 4.89
C THR A 86 -4.19 -16.97 5.11
N ASP A 87 -4.72 -18.07 5.64
CA ASP A 87 -6.14 -18.23 5.96
C ASP A 87 -6.63 -17.18 6.95
N SER A 88 -5.77 -16.75 7.87
CA SER A 88 -6.14 -15.71 8.83
C SER A 88 -6.25 -14.34 8.18
N VAL A 89 -5.32 -13.97 7.29
CA VAL A 89 -5.42 -12.72 6.51
C VAL A 89 -6.62 -12.77 5.56
N GLU A 90 -6.85 -13.89 4.86
CA GLU A 90 -8.02 -14.04 3.99
C GLU A 90 -9.35 -13.96 4.76
N ARG A 91 -9.43 -14.55 5.95
CA ARG A 91 -10.61 -14.42 6.83
C ARG A 91 -10.84 -12.99 7.31
N MET A 92 -9.80 -12.18 7.45
CA MET A 92 -9.98 -10.75 7.75
C MET A 92 -10.58 -10.02 6.54
N VAL A 93 -10.02 -10.27 5.36
CA VAL A 93 -10.43 -9.64 4.11
C VAL A 93 -11.89 -9.96 3.77
N THR A 94 -12.26 -11.23 3.83
CA THR A 94 -13.61 -11.72 3.48
C THR A 94 -14.74 -11.16 4.35
N LYS A 95 -14.42 -10.65 5.55
CA LYS A 95 -15.40 -9.96 6.42
C LYS A 95 -15.80 -8.57 5.91
N HIS A 96 -15.05 -8.00 4.97
CA HIS A 96 -15.34 -6.72 4.38
C HIS A 96 -15.76 -6.93 2.92
N PRO A 97 -17.05 -7.26 2.67
CA PRO A 97 -17.57 -7.39 1.32
C PRO A 97 -17.58 -6.04 0.59
N ASN A 98 -17.68 -6.09 -0.73
CA ASN A 98 -17.81 -4.95 -1.63
C ASN A 98 -16.76 -3.87 -1.33
N SER A 99 -15.49 -4.26 -1.28
CA SER A 99 -14.40 -3.41 -0.80
C SER A 99 -13.19 -3.46 -1.70
N LEU A 100 -12.53 -2.32 -1.85
CA LEU A 100 -11.19 -2.20 -2.40
C LEU A 100 -10.16 -2.33 -1.28
N PHE A 101 -9.14 -3.14 -1.54
CA PHE A 101 -8.00 -3.28 -0.66
C PHE A 101 -6.74 -2.85 -1.39
N ILE A 102 -5.93 -2.03 -0.72
CA ILE A 102 -4.60 -1.63 -1.19
C ILE A 102 -3.61 -2.05 -0.13
N GLY A 103 -2.72 -2.98 -0.49
CA GLY A 103 -1.76 -3.60 0.41
C GLY A 103 -0.33 -3.24 0.02
N VAL A 104 0.51 -3.00 1.03
CA VAL A 104 1.95 -2.86 0.82
C VAL A 104 2.74 -3.56 1.91
N THR A 105 3.91 -4.07 1.54
CA THR A 105 5.00 -4.33 2.50
C THR A 105 5.99 -3.16 2.43
N PRO A 106 6.43 -2.60 3.56
CA PRO A 106 7.19 -1.36 3.59
C PRO A 106 8.56 -1.52 2.92
N THR A 107 9.02 -0.43 2.32
CA THR A 107 10.43 -0.29 1.92
C THR A 107 11.22 0.11 3.17
N GLN A 108 12.31 -0.62 3.47
CA GLN A 108 13.09 -0.43 4.70
C GLN A 108 14.57 -0.25 4.41
N LYS A 109 15.26 0.59 5.19
CA LYS A 109 16.73 0.65 5.20
C LYS A 109 17.28 -0.64 5.79
N MET A 110 18.25 -1.26 5.12
CA MET A 110 18.90 -2.47 5.64
C MET A 110 19.82 -2.11 6.82
N SER A 111 19.79 -2.90 7.90
CA SER A 111 20.64 -2.69 9.08
C SER A 111 22.13 -2.89 8.79
N LYS A 112 22.46 -3.68 7.76
CA LYS A 112 23.82 -3.99 7.31
C LYS A 112 23.98 -3.59 5.84
N GLY A 113 24.56 -2.41 5.60
CA GLY A 113 24.87 -1.90 4.26
C GLY A 113 24.18 -0.57 3.91
N ALA A 114 24.56 0.02 2.77
CA ALA A 114 24.01 1.29 2.27
C ALA A 114 22.89 1.08 1.22
N GLY A 115 21.95 0.18 1.51
CA GLY A 115 20.89 -0.21 0.56
C GLY A 115 19.49 -0.24 1.17
N LEU A 116 18.49 -0.03 0.31
CA LEU A 116 17.08 -0.19 0.64
C LEU A 116 16.60 -1.60 0.30
N TYR A 117 15.87 -2.21 1.23
CA TYR A 117 15.07 -3.38 0.94
C TYR A 117 13.80 -2.96 0.19
N PRO A 118 13.59 -3.43 -1.06
CA PRO A 118 12.43 -3.02 -1.84
C PRO A 118 11.16 -3.60 -1.22
N GLY A 119 10.22 -2.71 -0.91
CA GLY A 119 8.88 -3.10 -0.54
C GLY A 119 8.11 -3.73 -1.71
N HIS A 120 6.82 -3.97 -1.52
CA HIS A 120 5.96 -4.55 -2.55
C HIS A 120 4.55 -4.01 -2.41
N GLY A 121 3.90 -3.70 -3.53
CA GLY A 121 2.52 -3.25 -3.58
C GLY A 121 1.59 -4.25 -4.26
N PHE A 122 0.38 -4.37 -3.76
CA PHE A 122 -0.69 -5.16 -4.36
C PHE A 122 -2.06 -4.55 -4.06
N SER A 123 -3.07 -4.91 -4.84
CA SER A 123 -4.45 -4.51 -4.59
C SER A 123 -5.42 -5.60 -5.00
N PHE A 124 -6.61 -5.61 -4.42
CA PHE A 124 -7.67 -6.53 -4.82
C PHE A 124 -9.05 -6.01 -4.44
N LEU A 125 -10.09 -6.57 -5.08
CA LEU A 125 -11.49 -6.29 -4.79
C LEU A 125 -12.19 -7.51 -4.20
N THR A 126 -13.07 -7.26 -3.23
CA THR A 126 -14.06 -8.24 -2.78
C THR A 126 -15.44 -7.90 -3.32
N ASP A 127 -16.23 -8.94 -3.62
CA ASP A 127 -17.63 -8.79 -4.01
C ASP A 127 -18.58 -8.68 -2.82
N THR A 128 -19.87 -8.62 -3.11
CA THR A 128 -20.93 -8.52 -2.08
C THR A 128 -20.98 -9.72 -1.13
N LYS A 129 -20.33 -10.85 -1.47
CA LYS A 129 -20.20 -12.03 -0.62
C LYS A 129 -18.83 -12.11 0.08
N GLY A 130 -17.97 -11.11 -0.11
CA GLY A 130 -16.61 -11.07 0.43
C GLY A 130 -15.60 -11.86 -0.39
N LYS A 131 -15.97 -12.43 -1.54
CA LYS A 131 -15.05 -13.21 -2.38
C LYS A 131 -14.19 -12.27 -3.22
N ILE A 132 -12.89 -12.59 -3.34
CA ILE A 132 -11.96 -11.84 -4.18
C ILE A 132 -12.34 -12.04 -5.66
N GLN A 133 -12.58 -10.94 -6.39
CA GLN A 133 -12.96 -10.96 -7.81
C GLN A 133 -11.89 -10.41 -8.75
N GLY A 134 -10.92 -9.67 -8.22
CA GLY A 134 -9.80 -9.10 -8.98
C GLY A 134 -8.60 -8.88 -8.08
N HIS A 135 -7.39 -9.11 -8.58
CA HIS A 135 -6.15 -9.01 -7.81
C HIS A 135 -4.96 -8.63 -8.69
N VAL A 136 -4.28 -7.54 -8.33
CA VAL A 136 -3.07 -7.09 -9.00
C VAL A 136 -1.89 -7.12 -8.04
N SER A 137 -0.88 -7.88 -8.43
CA SER A 137 0.41 -7.93 -7.77
C SER A 137 1.47 -8.28 -8.81
N LYS A 138 2.11 -7.25 -9.36
CA LYS A 138 3.07 -7.40 -10.46
C LYS A 138 4.46 -7.71 -9.91
N ARG A 139 5.11 -8.74 -10.43
CA ARG A 139 6.44 -9.21 -10.00
C ARG A 139 7.36 -9.45 -11.22
N PRO A 140 8.69 -9.39 -11.05
CA PRO A 140 9.61 -9.81 -12.10
C PRO A 140 9.62 -11.34 -12.19
N ASP A 141 9.61 -11.88 -13.40
CA ASP A 141 10.06 -13.24 -13.68
C ASP A 141 11.59 -13.23 -13.77
N THR A 142 12.25 -13.57 -12.67
CA THR A 142 13.72 -13.55 -12.58
C THR A 142 14.40 -14.59 -13.47
N LEU A 143 13.64 -15.54 -14.04
CA LEU A 143 14.15 -16.53 -14.98
C LEU A 143 14.06 -16.05 -16.44
N SER A 144 13.36 -14.94 -16.70
CA SER A 144 13.06 -14.47 -18.05
C SER A 144 13.44 -12.99 -18.23
N ILE A 145 14.70 -12.77 -18.61
CA ILE A 145 15.28 -11.45 -18.88
C ILE A 145 14.93 -11.02 -20.30
N VAL A 146 14.33 -9.84 -20.44
CA VAL A 146 13.92 -9.22 -21.70
C VAL A 146 15.00 -8.27 -22.23
N GLY A 147 15.83 -7.72 -21.34
CA GLY A 147 16.92 -6.82 -21.73
C GLY A 147 17.70 -6.27 -20.55
N LYS A 148 18.65 -5.39 -20.85
CA LYS A 148 19.44 -4.63 -19.89
C LYS A 148 19.33 -3.15 -20.20
N ARG A 149 19.30 -2.31 -19.17
CA ARG A 149 19.13 -0.85 -19.27
C ARG A 149 20.00 -0.15 -18.24
N ASN A 150 20.29 1.13 -18.47
CA ASN A 150 20.99 1.93 -17.47
C ASN A 150 19.98 2.45 -16.46
N ALA A 151 20.15 2.05 -15.19
CA ALA A 151 19.29 2.52 -14.13
C ALA A 151 19.59 3.99 -13.86
N TYR A 152 18.56 4.84 -13.85
CA TYR A 152 18.64 6.08 -13.10
C TYR A 152 18.40 5.73 -11.63
N ARG A 153 19.49 5.53 -10.87
CA ARG A 153 19.37 5.35 -9.44
C ARG A 153 19.11 6.70 -8.80
N ASP A 154 17.95 6.81 -8.18
CA ASP A 154 17.65 7.88 -7.24
C ASP A 154 18.60 7.75 -6.04
N ALA A 155 19.18 8.88 -5.61
CA ALA A 155 20.10 8.96 -4.48
C ALA A 155 19.49 8.45 -3.17
N GLN A 156 18.17 8.28 -3.10
CA GLN A 156 17.50 7.64 -1.97
C GLN A 156 17.76 6.14 -1.86
N PHE A 157 18.06 5.48 -2.98
CA PHE A 157 18.25 4.03 -3.03
C PHE A 157 19.72 3.62 -2.89
N GLU A 158 20.66 4.57 -2.81
CA GLU A 158 22.06 4.33 -2.46
C GLU A 158 22.67 5.46 -1.62
N GLY A 159 23.39 5.10 -0.56
CA GLY A 159 24.20 6.02 0.24
C GLY A 159 25.45 6.57 -0.48
N LYS A 160 25.35 6.98 -1.75
CA LYS A 160 26.45 7.56 -2.54
C LYS A 160 26.04 8.91 -3.15
N SER A 161 27.01 9.80 -3.29
CA SER A 161 26.78 11.21 -3.67
C SER A 161 26.12 11.36 -5.04
N THR A 162 25.22 12.33 -5.16
CA THR A 162 24.50 12.77 -6.37
C THR A 162 25.38 13.09 -7.59
N SER A 163 26.70 13.17 -7.43
CA SER A 163 27.67 13.48 -8.48
C SER A 163 28.25 12.27 -9.22
N GLN A 164 27.93 11.03 -8.83
CA GLN A 164 28.41 9.84 -9.52
C GLN A 164 27.38 9.33 -10.53
N MET A 165 27.65 9.47 -11.83
CA MET A 165 26.93 8.67 -12.83
C MET A 165 27.35 7.21 -12.66
N LEU A 166 26.46 6.41 -12.10
CA LEU A 166 26.63 4.97 -12.02
C LEU A 166 26.16 4.36 -13.34
N ASP A 167 27.09 3.87 -14.17
CA ASP A 167 26.78 3.06 -15.36
C ASP A 167 26.45 1.62 -14.94
N GLU A 168 25.45 1.46 -14.08
CA GLU A 168 25.01 0.17 -13.59
C GLU A 168 23.84 -0.35 -14.42
N GLN A 169 24.08 -1.47 -15.09
CA GLN A 169 23.06 -2.14 -15.89
C GLN A 169 22.04 -2.83 -15.00
N MET A 170 20.78 -2.44 -15.10
CA MET A 170 19.64 -3.15 -14.53
C MET A 170 19.02 -4.11 -15.55
N TYR A 171 18.57 -5.26 -15.05
CA TYR A 171 17.81 -6.21 -15.84
C TYR A 171 16.34 -5.77 -15.96
N VAL A 172 15.80 -5.98 -17.15
CA VAL A 172 14.37 -5.90 -17.45
C VAL A 172 13.86 -7.31 -17.54
N TYR A 173 12.78 -7.60 -16.83
CA TYR A 173 12.21 -8.94 -16.74
C TYR A 173 10.85 -9.01 -17.41
N ASN A 174 10.44 -10.20 -17.84
CA ASN A 174 9.03 -10.44 -18.09
C ASN A 174 8.24 -10.26 -16.79
N SER A 175 6.99 -9.85 -16.89
CA SER A 175 6.13 -9.67 -15.72
C SER A 175 5.38 -10.96 -15.39
N THR A 176 5.27 -11.26 -14.10
CA THR A 176 4.29 -12.21 -13.55
C THR A 176 3.29 -11.48 -12.68
N PHE A 177 2.09 -12.04 -12.57
CA PHE A 177 1.04 -11.54 -11.67
C PHE A 177 0.69 -12.63 -10.67
N SER A 178 0.84 -12.33 -9.38
CA SER A 178 0.56 -13.29 -8.30
C SER A 178 -0.86 -13.17 -7.77
N ARG A 179 -1.20 -14.03 -6.81
CA ARG A 179 -2.46 -14.03 -6.04
C ARG A 179 -2.18 -13.63 -4.59
N LEU A 180 -3.24 -13.24 -3.87
CA LEU A 180 -3.14 -12.81 -2.48
C LEU A 180 -2.37 -13.82 -1.61
N THR A 181 -2.70 -15.10 -1.70
CA THR A 181 -2.02 -16.18 -0.95
C THR A 181 -0.50 -16.17 -1.12
N TYR A 182 -0.03 -15.97 -2.35
CA TYR A 182 1.40 -15.88 -2.65
C TYR A 182 2.03 -14.64 -2.03
N ASP A 183 1.34 -13.49 -2.08
CA ASP A 183 1.83 -12.25 -1.51
C ASP A 183 1.91 -12.29 0.02
N ILE A 184 0.93 -12.91 0.69
CA ILE A 184 0.97 -13.14 2.14
C ILE A 184 2.08 -14.13 2.51
N GLY A 185 2.25 -15.21 1.75
CA GLY A 185 3.35 -16.16 1.94
C GLY A 185 4.71 -15.48 1.84
N LYS A 186 4.92 -14.64 0.82
CA LYS A 186 6.16 -13.87 0.63
C LYS A 186 6.38 -12.84 1.73
N TRP A 187 5.33 -12.15 2.19
CA TRP A 187 5.45 -11.26 3.33
C TRP A 187 5.84 -12.01 4.61
N ARG A 188 5.23 -13.17 4.89
CA ARG A 188 5.54 -14.00 6.06
C ARG A 188 7.00 -14.44 6.04
N GLU A 189 7.44 -15.03 4.94
CA GLU A 189 8.84 -15.45 4.73
C GLU A 189 9.81 -14.29 5.01
N ARG A 190 9.52 -13.10 4.49
CA ARG A 190 10.36 -11.91 4.69
C ARG A 190 10.35 -11.41 6.13
N SER A 191 9.18 -11.40 6.77
CA SER A 191 9.02 -10.93 8.14
C SER A 191 9.77 -11.79 9.16
N LEU A 192 10.07 -13.05 8.83
CA LEU A 192 10.90 -13.92 9.66
C LEU A 192 12.40 -13.65 9.49
N ASN A 193 12.82 -13.17 8.32
CA ASN A 193 14.22 -13.05 7.93
C ASN A 193 14.81 -11.65 8.12
N LEU A 194 13.97 -10.62 8.26
CA LEU A 194 14.39 -9.24 8.48
C LEU A 194 14.52 -8.92 9.97
N GLU A 195 15.62 -8.30 10.36
CA GLU A 195 15.81 -7.78 11.73
C GLU A 195 14.82 -6.61 11.97
N GLY A 196 13.91 -6.76 12.94
CA GLY A 196 12.94 -5.72 13.31
C GLY A 196 11.49 -6.03 12.89
N SER A 197 10.63 -5.01 12.95
CA SER A 197 9.22 -5.14 12.55
C SER A 197 9.07 -4.92 11.04
N TYR A 198 8.56 -5.92 10.33
CA TYR A 198 8.22 -5.83 8.90
C TYR A 198 6.70 -6.00 8.70
N PRO A 199 5.91 -4.95 8.98
CA PRO A 199 4.46 -5.06 8.96
C PRO A 199 3.92 -5.26 7.54
N LEU A 200 2.82 -5.99 7.42
CA LEU A 200 1.94 -5.90 6.27
C LEU A 200 0.92 -4.80 6.53
N LEU A 201 0.87 -3.82 5.62
CA LEU A 201 -0.01 -2.68 5.70
C LEU A 201 -1.13 -2.87 4.69
N ILE A 202 -2.39 -2.83 5.13
CA ILE A 202 -3.56 -2.96 4.26
C ILE A 202 -4.54 -1.84 4.56
N VAL A 203 -4.93 -1.10 3.53
CA VAL A 203 -6.07 -0.19 3.60
C VAL A 203 -7.27 -0.86 2.96
N GLN A 204 -8.37 -0.93 3.70
CA GLN A 204 -9.67 -1.39 3.23
C GLN A 204 -10.59 -0.17 3.03
N LEU A 205 -11.21 -0.09 1.85
CA LEU A 205 -12.14 0.96 1.45
C LEU A 205 -13.44 0.31 0.97
N PRO A 206 -14.56 0.47 1.69
CA PRO A 206 -15.87 0.07 1.19
C PRO A 206 -16.18 0.77 -0.13
N LEU A 207 -16.51 0.01 -1.17
CA LEU A 207 -16.93 0.57 -2.44
C LEU A 207 -18.30 1.23 -2.28
N GLY A 208 -18.44 2.41 -2.86
CA GLY A 208 -19.63 3.25 -2.71
C GLY A 208 -19.28 4.72 -2.85
N PRO A 209 -20.23 5.61 -2.54
CA PRO A 209 -19.97 7.03 -2.66
C PRO A 209 -18.87 7.47 -1.69
N GLY A 210 -17.99 8.37 -2.15
CA GLY A 210 -16.79 8.78 -1.44
C GLY A 210 -15.52 8.02 -1.84
N VAL A 211 -15.65 6.92 -2.59
CA VAL A 211 -14.54 6.20 -3.25
C VAL A 211 -14.65 6.40 -4.75
N LYS A 212 -13.61 6.94 -5.39
CA LYS A 212 -13.58 7.31 -6.82
C LYS A 212 -13.30 6.14 -7.77
N VAL A 213 -13.40 4.90 -7.27
CA VAL A 213 -13.09 3.68 -8.02
C VAL A 213 -14.30 2.77 -7.98
N SER A 214 -14.79 2.36 -9.15
CA SER A 214 -15.85 1.37 -9.26
C SER A 214 -15.25 -0.04 -9.47
N SER A 215 -16.02 -1.08 -9.11
CA SER A 215 -15.59 -2.46 -9.36
C SER A 215 -15.34 -2.74 -10.84
N ASN A 216 -16.20 -2.20 -11.71
CA ASN A 216 -16.12 -2.40 -13.14
C ASN A 216 -14.84 -1.80 -13.72
N ASP A 217 -14.50 -0.57 -13.31
CA ASP A 217 -13.29 0.11 -13.77
C ASP A 217 -12.03 -0.64 -13.33
N TYR A 218 -11.99 -1.08 -12.07
CA TYR A 218 -10.86 -1.85 -11.55
C TYR A 218 -10.65 -3.14 -12.34
N LEU A 219 -11.71 -3.94 -12.54
CA LEU A 219 -11.63 -5.23 -13.22
C LEU A 219 -11.28 -5.07 -14.71
N ALA A 220 -11.80 -4.03 -15.37
CA ALA A 220 -11.44 -3.71 -16.75
C ALA A 220 -9.95 -3.37 -16.88
N ARG A 221 -9.45 -2.49 -16.00
CA ARG A 221 -8.03 -2.08 -15.98
C ARG A 221 -7.10 -3.22 -15.58
N GLU A 222 -7.51 -4.08 -14.65
CA GLU A 222 -6.78 -5.28 -14.27
C GLU A 222 -6.60 -6.21 -15.47
N LYS A 223 -7.71 -6.53 -16.15
CA LYS A 223 -7.69 -7.38 -17.33
C LYS A 223 -6.74 -6.81 -18.38
N GLU A 224 -6.88 -5.53 -18.67
CA GLU A 224 -6.04 -4.84 -19.65
C GLU A 224 -4.56 -4.87 -19.25
N LEU A 225 -4.23 -4.58 -17.98
CA LEU A 225 -2.87 -4.61 -17.45
C LEU A 225 -2.23 -6.01 -17.61
N ILE A 226 -2.97 -7.07 -17.29
CA ILE A 226 -2.51 -8.45 -17.38
C ILE A 226 -2.33 -8.87 -18.85
N GLU A 227 -3.22 -8.44 -19.75
CA GLU A 227 -3.16 -8.73 -21.19
C GLU A 227 -1.97 -8.07 -21.87
N HIS A 228 -1.66 -6.81 -21.53
CA HIS A 228 -0.55 -6.07 -22.13
C HIS A 228 0.85 -6.62 -21.78
N LYS A 229 0.98 -7.35 -20.65
CA LYS A 229 2.23 -7.98 -20.18
C LYS A 229 3.47 -7.10 -20.28
N ARG A 230 3.34 -5.80 -19.98
CA ARG A 230 4.46 -4.85 -20.10
C ARG A 230 5.62 -5.30 -19.19
N PRO A 231 6.88 -5.30 -19.67
CA PRO A 231 8.03 -5.78 -18.91
C PRO A 231 8.15 -5.14 -17.52
N TYR A 232 8.66 -5.89 -16.56
CA TYR A 232 8.94 -5.42 -15.21
C TYR A 232 10.31 -4.78 -15.14
N HIS A 233 10.36 -3.57 -14.60
CA HIS A 233 11.60 -2.89 -14.27
C HIS A 233 11.38 -1.97 -13.07
N LEU A 234 12.29 -2.06 -12.08
CA LEU A 234 12.10 -1.43 -10.78
C LEU A 234 12.41 0.07 -10.80
N PHE A 235 13.49 0.44 -11.48
CA PHE A 235 14.02 1.80 -11.48
C PHE A 235 13.63 2.55 -12.76
N PRO A 236 13.53 3.89 -12.69
CA PRO A 236 13.50 4.69 -13.89
C PRO A 236 14.78 4.50 -14.74
N GLU A 237 14.66 4.73 -16.04
CA GLU A 237 15.78 4.66 -17.00
C GLU A 237 16.01 6.04 -17.60
N ARG A 238 17.25 6.51 -17.64
CA ARG A 238 17.59 7.74 -18.35
C ARG A 238 17.85 7.42 -19.82
N LYS A 239 17.06 8.00 -20.71
CA LYS A 239 17.25 7.85 -22.16
C LYS A 239 18.38 8.74 -22.68
N PRO A 240 18.96 8.43 -23.85
CA PRO A 240 20.02 9.24 -24.46
C PRO A 240 19.64 10.71 -24.71
N ASP A 241 18.35 11.00 -24.91
CA ASP A 241 17.80 12.35 -25.10
C ASP A 241 17.64 13.16 -23.78
N GLY A 242 18.03 12.57 -22.65
CA GLY A 242 17.94 13.18 -21.33
C GLY A 242 16.60 12.95 -20.61
N SER A 243 15.58 12.43 -21.30
CA SER A 243 14.28 12.11 -20.68
C SER A 243 14.35 10.87 -19.79
N VAL A 244 13.46 10.79 -18.80
CA VAL A 244 13.38 9.64 -17.91
C VAL A 244 12.20 8.74 -18.29
N GLN A 245 12.48 7.47 -18.58
CA GLN A 245 11.46 6.44 -18.67
C GLN A 245 11.03 5.99 -17.27
N ARG A 246 9.71 6.03 -17.03
CA ARG A 246 9.08 5.60 -15.77
C ARG A 246 9.34 4.13 -15.47
N PRO A 247 9.45 3.75 -14.18
CA PRO A 247 9.47 2.35 -13.78
C PRO A 247 8.17 1.64 -14.18
N ASN A 248 8.17 0.31 -14.16
CA ASN A 248 6.98 -0.48 -14.42
C ASN A 248 6.94 -1.70 -13.49
N ASN A 249 6.60 -1.43 -12.24
CA ASN A 249 6.75 -2.34 -11.11
C ASN A 249 5.38 -2.62 -10.43
N CYS A 250 5.42 -3.13 -9.20
CA CYS A 250 4.24 -3.46 -8.42
C CYS A 250 3.37 -2.23 -8.07
N LEU A 251 3.98 -1.10 -7.72
CA LEU A 251 3.25 0.12 -7.36
C LEU A 251 2.62 0.78 -8.58
N THR A 252 3.30 0.80 -9.72
CA THR A 252 2.74 1.35 -10.96
C THR A 252 1.54 0.52 -11.44
N ALA A 253 1.61 -0.80 -11.30
CA ALA A 253 0.50 -1.71 -11.58
C ALA A 253 -0.72 -1.45 -10.68
N VAL A 254 -0.50 -1.29 -9.38
CA VAL A 254 -1.57 -0.93 -8.42
C VAL A 254 -2.16 0.44 -8.75
N ALA A 255 -1.33 1.45 -8.99
CA ALA A 255 -1.78 2.80 -9.35
C ALA A 255 -2.62 2.79 -10.63
N GLN A 256 -2.21 2.02 -11.64
CA GLN A 256 -2.93 1.90 -12.91
C GLN A 256 -4.34 1.33 -12.72
N VAL A 257 -4.52 0.29 -11.91
CA VAL A 257 -5.87 -0.28 -11.71
C VAL A 257 -6.73 0.56 -10.79
N VAL A 258 -6.14 1.14 -9.75
CA VAL A 258 -6.86 1.95 -8.76
C VAL A 258 -7.22 3.32 -9.34
N LEU A 259 -6.26 4.07 -9.87
CA LEU A 259 -6.47 5.46 -10.32
C LEU A 259 -6.75 5.60 -11.82
N GLY A 260 -6.37 4.61 -12.63
CA GLY A 260 -6.49 4.67 -14.10
C GLY A 260 -5.25 5.24 -14.79
N TYR A 261 -5.27 5.16 -16.13
CA TYR A 261 -4.14 5.51 -17.00
C TYR A 261 -3.73 6.99 -16.96
N GLU A 262 -4.67 7.88 -16.69
CA GLU A 262 -4.41 9.31 -16.70
C GLU A 262 -3.65 9.77 -15.43
N TYR A 263 -3.70 8.96 -14.37
CA TYR A 263 -3.19 9.33 -13.04
C TYR A 263 -1.92 8.56 -12.62
N TYR A 264 -1.65 7.36 -13.16
CA TYR A 264 -0.42 6.61 -12.79
C TYR A 264 0.86 7.37 -13.14
N SER A 265 0.80 8.29 -14.10
CA SER A 265 1.90 9.15 -14.55
C SER A 265 2.34 10.21 -13.53
N THR A 266 1.89 10.20 -12.28
CA THR A 266 2.20 11.31 -11.35
C THR A 266 2.62 10.93 -9.94
N LEU A 267 2.68 9.63 -9.60
CA LEU A 267 2.26 9.28 -8.24
C LEU A 267 3.03 8.20 -7.49
N CYS A 268 3.60 7.21 -8.16
CA CYS A 268 4.26 6.11 -7.46
C CYS A 268 5.58 5.68 -8.13
N ASP A 269 6.02 6.46 -9.11
CA ASP A 269 7.28 6.26 -9.79
C ASP A 269 8.37 6.72 -8.84
N SER A 270 9.02 5.78 -8.16
CA SER A 270 10.12 6.00 -7.20
C SER A 270 9.75 6.41 -5.76
N MET A 271 8.53 6.12 -5.29
CA MET A 271 8.18 6.28 -3.87
C MET A 271 8.47 5.02 -3.03
N TYR A 272 8.76 5.21 -1.75
CA TYR A 272 8.69 4.12 -0.76
C TYR A 272 7.26 3.56 -0.72
N CYS A 273 7.11 2.25 -0.57
CA CYS A 273 5.79 1.60 -0.69
C CYS A 273 4.74 2.15 0.29
N GLN A 274 5.14 2.49 1.51
CA GLN A 274 4.27 3.11 2.52
C GLN A 274 3.81 4.53 2.12
N GLN A 275 4.66 5.31 1.45
CA GLN A 275 4.30 6.61 0.90
C GLN A 275 3.32 6.46 -0.26
N ALA A 276 3.59 5.52 -1.16
CA ALA A 276 2.70 5.21 -2.26
C ALA A 276 1.30 4.78 -1.77
N LEU A 277 1.21 3.97 -0.70
CA LEU A 277 -0.07 3.61 -0.09
C LEU A 277 -0.86 4.86 0.33
N VAL A 278 -0.21 5.79 1.03
CA VAL A 278 -0.85 7.03 1.50
C VAL A 278 -1.30 7.89 0.32
N GLU A 279 -0.43 8.09 -0.66
CA GLU A 279 -0.73 8.93 -1.83
C GLU A 279 -1.81 8.36 -2.75
N LEU A 280 -1.87 7.03 -2.89
CA LEU A 280 -2.95 6.33 -3.60
C LEU A 280 -4.28 6.54 -2.89
N VAL A 281 -4.35 6.24 -1.59
CA VAL A 281 -5.60 6.31 -0.83
C VAL A 281 -6.14 7.73 -0.80
N LYS A 282 -5.29 8.75 -0.56
CA LYS A 282 -5.68 10.18 -0.57
C LYS A 282 -6.41 10.58 -1.86
N ARG A 283 -6.01 10.01 -3.00
CA ARG A 283 -6.59 10.36 -4.30
C ARG A 283 -7.88 9.60 -4.58
N VAL A 284 -7.98 8.38 -4.08
CA VAL A 284 -9.16 7.53 -4.21
C VAL A 284 -10.33 8.02 -3.37
N ILE A 285 -10.08 8.63 -2.21
CA ILE A 285 -11.15 9.05 -1.29
C ILE A 285 -11.55 10.53 -1.45
N GLU A 286 -12.77 10.85 -0.99
CA GLU A 286 -13.33 12.22 -1.03
C GLU A 286 -12.71 13.12 0.06
N ASN A 287 -12.60 12.63 1.29
CA ASN A 287 -12.04 13.39 2.43
C ASN A 287 -10.82 12.66 3.04
N PRO A 288 -9.59 13.09 2.71
CA PRO A 288 -8.38 12.42 3.17
C PRO A 288 -7.92 12.79 4.58
N ASP A 289 -8.47 13.83 5.21
CA ASP A 289 -7.89 14.41 6.44
C ASP A 289 -7.87 13.41 7.60
N ASN A 290 -8.98 12.68 7.81
CA ASN A 290 -9.05 11.69 8.87
C ASN A 290 -8.15 10.49 8.58
N PHE A 291 -8.04 10.07 7.32
CA PHE A 291 -7.07 9.04 6.91
C PHE A 291 -5.64 9.46 7.24
N LEU A 292 -5.26 10.70 6.90
CA LEU A 292 -3.95 11.27 7.22
C LEU A 292 -3.66 11.33 8.73
N GLU A 293 -4.68 11.56 9.54
CA GLU A 293 -4.54 11.48 11.00
C GLU A 293 -4.24 10.05 11.46
N GLN A 294 -4.90 9.03 10.89
CA GLN A 294 -4.62 7.64 11.23
C GLN A 294 -3.23 7.18 10.78
N THR A 295 -2.76 7.62 9.61
CA THR A 295 -1.41 7.29 9.13
C THR A 295 -0.34 7.87 10.04
N ARG A 296 -0.54 9.09 10.56
CA ARG A 296 0.33 9.70 11.59
C ARG A 296 0.32 8.91 12.89
N LYS A 297 -0.84 8.45 13.36
CA LYS A 297 -0.94 7.63 14.60
C LYS A 297 -0.19 6.29 14.51
N LEU A 298 -0.03 5.75 13.31
CA LEU A 298 0.79 4.54 13.07
C LEU A 298 2.25 4.84 12.76
N ASN A 299 2.67 6.11 12.76
CA ASN A 299 3.99 6.53 12.30
C ASN A 299 4.33 5.96 10.91
N LEU A 300 3.33 5.86 10.04
CA LEU A 300 3.44 5.13 8.77
C LEU A 300 4.54 5.68 7.84
N LEU A 301 4.80 6.98 7.94
CA LEU A 301 5.78 7.71 7.13
C LEU A 301 7.04 8.12 7.91
N GLU A 302 7.20 7.64 9.16
CA GLU A 302 8.40 7.93 9.94
C GLU A 302 9.64 7.29 9.28
N GLY A 303 10.67 8.09 9.04
CA GLY A 303 11.91 7.64 8.38
C GLY A 303 11.80 7.44 6.86
N VAL A 304 10.70 7.87 6.24
CA VAL A 304 10.56 7.92 4.78
C VAL A 304 11.14 9.21 4.24
N GLU A 305 11.93 9.11 3.17
CA GLU A 305 12.50 10.27 2.47
C GLU A 305 11.68 10.60 1.21
N ASP A 306 11.52 11.90 0.91
CA ASP A 306 10.71 12.38 -0.22
C ASP A 306 11.45 12.23 -1.55
N CYS A 307 10.93 11.43 -2.49
CA CYS A 307 11.58 11.21 -3.78
C CYS A 307 11.94 12.54 -4.48
N PRO A 308 13.21 12.75 -4.90
CA PRO A 308 13.62 13.95 -5.62
C PRO A 308 13.05 14.06 -7.04
N LEU A 309 12.60 12.94 -7.64
CA LEU A 309 12.01 12.94 -8.97
C LEU A 309 10.58 13.49 -8.94
N LYS A 310 10.30 14.42 -9.85
CA LYS A 310 8.99 15.01 -10.07
C LYS A 310 8.36 14.48 -11.36
N THR A 311 7.08 14.77 -11.54
CA THR A 311 6.34 14.33 -12.74
C THR A 311 6.97 14.86 -14.03
N GLU A 312 7.51 16.08 -13.98
CA GLU A 312 8.11 16.80 -15.09
C GLU A 312 9.39 16.10 -15.62
N ASP A 313 10.13 15.39 -14.76
CA ASP A 313 11.35 14.67 -15.14
C ASP A 313 11.09 13.53 -16.14
N TYR A 314 9.83 13.05 -16.18
CA TYR A 314 9.38 12.00 -17.08
C TYR A 314 8.71 12.50 -18.35
N LEU A 315 8.53 13.82 -18.49
CA LEU A 315 8.01 14.42 -19.71
C LEU A 315 9.18 14.55 -20.70
N GLY A 316 8.98 14.09 -21.94
CA GLY A 316 9.99 14.22 -22.98
C GLY A 316 10.27 15.70 -23.30
N THR A 317 11.45 15.98 -23.86
CA THR A 317 11.97 17.34 -24.14
C THR A 317 11.16 18.14 -25.20
N PHE A 318 9.99 17.67 -25.61
CA PHE A 318 9.11 18.33 -26.58
C PHE A 318 7.75 18.66 -25.97
N LEU A 319 7.74 19.70 -25.14
CA LEU A 319 6.57 20.57 -24.93
C LEU A 319 7.07 22.02 -25.04
N CYS A 320 7.20 22.48 -26.28
CA CYS A 320 7.30 23.89 -26.65
C CYS A 320 6.23 24.14 -27.71
#